data_AF-A0A7V3XFN3-F1
#
_entry.id   AF-A0A7V3XFN3-F1
#
_cell.length_a   1.000
_cell.length_b   1.000
_cell.length_c   1.000
_cell.angle_alpha   90.00
_cell.angle_beta   90.00
_cell.angle_gamma   90.00
#
_symmetry.space_group_name_H-M   'P 1'
#
loop_
_entity.id
_entity.type
_entity.pdbx_description
1 polymer ?
#
loop_
_entity_poly.entity_id
_entity_poly.type
_entity_poly.pdbx_seq_one_letter_code
_entity_poly.pdbx_strand_id
1 'polypeptide(L)'
;MKGIRRYKITLLLSMLAILIPAQFAWPLENQKSQLRPIQLGTSGGSIRDSSRFLFFSTCCGGTLGALVQDVFGTQYILSNNHVMAKTNRGFLGDAITQPGLIDENPVCARDFSDIIGNLWGFVPISFGRGTSNTVDAAIALVQSGKVDPTGSILGIGTVSNSIVAPTLGMQVKKSGRTTGLTTGTITAVNVTVNVSYTQKCGGLGFQVARFTNQIRIEPKGFGDFSSGGDSGSLIVEDCSPNPRAVGLLFAGGDNDTFANPIGNVLSAFGVSMVGAGGFCSLPTTSAGADNLAIPAQSQLVETLSRIKERYEDAILHIEGVVGMGVGLSDTDPGQLVIETYVKRPAQEMKPILPERLENILVKIVETGEVIAY
;
A
#
# COMPACT_ATOMS: atom_id res chain seq x y z
N MET A 1 -0.42 -58.51 55.70
CA MET A 1 -1.23 -58.87 54.51
C MET A 1 -1.22 -57.70 53.53
N LYS A 2 -1.19 -58.01 52.24
CA LYS A 2 -0.63 -57.23 51.12
C LYS A 2 -1.23 -55.83 50.93
N GLY A 3 -0.35 -54.82 50.84
CA GLY A 3 -0.67 -53.48 50.37
C GLY A 3 -0.68 -53.42 48.84
N ILE A 4 -1.78 -52.95 48.26
CA ILE A 4 -1.96 -52.75 46.82
C ILE A 4 -1.62 -51.29 46.50
N ARG A 5 -0.47 -51.04 45.87
CA ARG A 5 -0.11 -49.76 45.25
C ARG A 5 -0.99 -49.55 44.01
N ARG A 6 -1.81 -48.49 44.00
CA ARG A 6 -2.50 -48.01 42.79
C ARG A 6 -1.51 -47.22 41.94
N TYR A 7 -1.09 -47.77 40.80
CA TYR A 7 -0.39 -47.02 39.77
C TYR A 7 -1.42 -46.17 39.01
N LYS A 8 -1.28 -44.85 39.04
CA LYS A 8 -1.94 -43.97 38.05
C LYS A 8 -1.14 -44.08 36.76
N ILE A 9 -1.72 -44.73 35.75
CA ILE A 9 -1.21 -44.72 34.38
C ILE A 9 -1.58 -43.36 33.79
N THR A 10 -0.61 -42.47 33.68
CA THR A 10 -0.75 -41.22 32.94
C THR A 10 -0.66 -41.55 31.46
N LEU A 11 -1.79 -41.45 30.74
CA LEU A 11 -1.86 -41.63 29.30
C LEU A 11 -1.11 -40.47 28.64
N LEU A 12 0.10 -40.71 28.14
CA LEU A 12 0.79 -39.78 27.25
C LEU A 12 0.03 -39.75 25.92
N LEU A 13 -0.79 -38.72 25.71
CA LEU A 13 -1.27 -38.35 24.39
C LEU A 13 -0.07 -37.83 23.60
N SER A 14 0.48 -38.68 22.72
CA SER A 14 1.41 -38.23 21.69
C SER A 14 0.68 -37.26 20.77
N MET A 15 1.03 -35.97 20.86
CA MET A 15 0.71 -34.98 19.82
C MET A 15 1.37 -35.43 18.52
N LEU A 16 0.57 -36.06 17.66
CA LEU A 16 0.94 -36.25 16.26
C LEU A 16 0.89 -34.87 15.63
N ALA A 17 2.05 -34.22 15.49
CA ALA A 17 2.17 -33.02 14.69
C ALA A 17 1.83 -33.39 13.24
N ILE A 18 0.62 -33.02 12.81
CA ILE A 18 0.23 -33.08 11.40
C ILE A 18 1.11 -32.03 10.71
N LEU A 19 2.20 -32.47 10.12
CA LEU A 19 2.92 -31.74 9.08
C LEU A 19 1.94 -31.57 7.91
N ILE A 20 1.20 -30.46 7.91
CA ILE A 20 0.49 -30.01 6.72
C ILE A 20 1.61 -29.67 5.73
N PRO A 21 1.74 -30.38 4.59
CA PRO A 21 2.68 -29.97 3.57
C PRO A 21 2.31 -28.54 3.18
N ALA A 22 3.29 -27.63 3.20
CA ALA A 22 3.13 -26.28 2.66
C ALA A 22 2.44 -26.43 1.31
N GLN A 23 1.19 -25.97 1.24
CA GLN A 23 0.43 -26.03 0.00
C GLN A 23 1.27 -25.29 -1.02
N PHE A 24 1.66 -25.96 -2.10
CA PHE A 24 2.15 -25.27 -3.29
C PHE A 24 0.99 -24.40 -3.77
N ALA A 25 0.92 -23.17 -3.26
CA ALA A 25 -0.01 -22.17 -3.75
C ALA A 25 0.42 -21.91 -5.19
N TRP A 26 -0.43 -22.26 -6.15
CA TRP A 26 -0.22 -21.89 -7.53
C TRP A 26 -0.05 -20.37 -7.60
N PRO A 27 0.89 -19.85 -8.43
CA PRO A 27 1.06 -18.42 -8.57
C PRO A 27 -0.28 -17.78 -8.94
N LEU A 28 -0.61 -16.70 -8.24
CA LEU A 28 -1.81 -15.91 -8.55
C LEU A 28 -1.75 -15.45 -10.00
N GLU A 29 -2.90 -15.21 -10.61
CA GLU A 29 -2.96 -14.69 -11.98
C GLU A 29 -2.14 -13.40 -12.11
N ASN A 30 -2.10 -12.59 -11.05
CA ASN A 30 -1.32 -11.37 -10.96
C ASN A 30 0.19 -11.60 -11.17
N GLN A 31 0.75 -12.77 -10.86
CA GLN A 31 2.17 -13.09 -10.99
C GLN A 31 2.55 -13.67 -12.36
N LYS A 32 1.58 -14.18 -13.13
CA LYS A 32 1.86 -14.88 -14.39
C LYS A 32 2.21 -13.90 -15.51
N SER A 33 3.07 -14.35 -16.42
CA SER A 33 3.22 -13.67 -17.72
C SER A 33 1.87 -13.66 -18.45
N GLN A 34 1.46 -12.48 -18.91
CA GLN A 34 0.20 -12.29 -19.61
C GLN A 34 0.38 -12.20 -21.12
N LEU A 35 -0.61 -12.65 -21.88
CA LEU A 35 -0.69 -12.32 -23.29
C LEU A 35 -0.85 -10.80 -23.46
N ARG A 36 -0.21 -10.25 -24.49
CA ARG A 36 -0.33 -8.82 -24.81
C ARG A 36 -1.62 -8.56 -25.58
N PRO A 37 -2.33 -7.45 -25.32
CA PRO A 37 -2.03 -6.44 -24.30
C PRO A 37 -2.32 -6.94 -22.87
N ILE A 38 -1.44 -6.61 -21.91
CA ILE A 38 -1.63 -7.01 -20.51
C ILE A 38 -2.75 -6.21 -19.85
N GLN A 39 -3.39 -6.80 -18.83
CA GLN A 39 -4.12 -6.05 -17.82
C GLN A 39 -3.18 -5.62 -16.69
N LEU A 40 -3.52 -4.51 -16.01
CA LEU A 40 -2.82 -3.99 -14.85
C LEU A 40 -3.25 -4.73 -13.57
N GLY A 41 -2.68 -4.36 -12.41
CA GLY A 41 -2.78 -5.14 -11.17
C GLY A 41 -1.87 -6.38 -11.15
N THR A 42 -1.06 -6.56 -12.19
CA THR A 42 -0.10 -7.65 -12.36
C THR A 42 1.30 -7.25 -11.90
N SER A 43 2.16 -8.25 -11.72
CA SER A 43 3.55 -8.04 -11.38
C SER A 43 4.31 -7.29 -12.47
N GLY A 44 5.26 -6.47 -12.05
CA GLY A 44 6.15 -5.77 -12.94
C GLY A 44 7.17 -4.95 -12.19
N GLY A 45 8.05 -4.31 -12.94
CA GLY A 45 9.09 -3.47 -12.35
C GLY A 45 10.25 -3.27 -13.31
N SER A 46 11.33 -2.66 -12.81
CA SER A 46 12.53 -2.46 -13.60
C SER A 46 13.23 -3.78 -13.92
N ILE A 47 13.56 -4.00 -15.20
CA ILE A 47 14.40 -5.15 -15.64
C ILE A 47 15.80 -5.14 -15.00
N ARG A 48 16.19 -4.02 -14.38
CA ARG A 48 17.48 -3.80 -13.73
C ARG A 48 17.39 -3.88 -12.20
N ASP A 49 16.24 -4.18 -11.61
CA ASP A 49 16.13 -4.28 -10.15
C ASP A 49 16.53 -5.66 -9.62
N SER A 50 17.82 -5.94 -9.78
CA SER A 50 18.42 -7.12 -9.21
C SER A 50 19.81 -6.84 -8.65
N SER A 51 20.13 -7.53 -7.58
CA SER A 51 21.42 -7.55 -6.91
C SER A 51 21.99 -8.96 -6.99
N ARG A 52 23.31 -9.06 -7.15
CA ARG A 52 24.03 -10.33 -7.07
C ARG A 52 24.92 -10.31 -5.84
N PHE A 53 24.77 -11.31 -4.98
CA PHE A 53 25.66 -11.55 -3.85
C PHE A 53 26.23 -12.96 -3.95
N LEU A 54 27.54 -13.05 -4.21
CA LEU A 54 28.23 -14.31 -4.51
C LEU A 54 27.52 -15.08 -5.67
N PHE A 55 26.98 -16.25 -5.36
CA PHE A 55 26.29 -17.14 -6.30
C PHE A 55 24.76 -16.94 -6.31
N PHE A 56 24.22 -16.06 -5.47
CA PHE A 56 22.78 -15.80 -5.38
C PHE A 56 22.43 -14.49 -6.08
N SER A 57 21.35 -14.51 -6.85
CA SER A 57 20.72 -13.31 -7.41
C SER A 57 19.42 -13.06 -6.66
N THR A 58 19.22 -11.82 -6.23
CA THR A 58 17.96 -11.34 -5.66
C THR A 58 17.40 -10.30 -6.60
N CYS A 59 16.14 -10.43 -6.97
CA CYS A 59 15.42 -9.46 -7.77
C CYS A 59 14.13 -9.07 -7.08
N CYS A 60 13.68 -7.87 -7.40
CA CYS A 60 12.52 -7.27 -6.79
C CYS A 60 11.52 -6.93 -7.89
N GLY A 61 10.29 -6.69 -7.46
CA GLY A 61 9.18 -6.35 -8.31
C GLY A 61 8.01 -5.92 -7.44
N GLY A 62 7.08 -5.21 -8.06
CA GLY A 62 5.86 -4.78 -7.42
C GLY A 62 4.70 -5.00 -8.35
N THR A 63 3.72 -4.11 -8.25
CA THR A 63 2.51 -4.13 -9.06
C THR A 63 2.52 -2.98 -10.05
N LEU A 64 2.14 -3.27 -11.30
CA LEU A 64 1.81 -2.26 -12.30
C LEU A 64 0.37 -1.80 -12.05
N GLY A 65 0.19 -0.64 -11.42
CA GLY A 65 -1.05 -0.27 -10.75
C GLY A 65 -2.17 0.21 -11.67
N ALA A 66 -1.87 1.22 -12.48
CA ALA A 66 -2.88 1.94 -13.25
C ALA A 66 -2.33 2.42 -14.60
N LEU A 67 -3.25 2.74 -15.50
CA LEU A 67 -2.94 3.45 -16.73
C LEU A 67 -3.33 4.91 -16.54
N VAL A 68 -2.40 5.82 -16.81
CA VAL A 68 -2.60 7.27 -16.77
C VAL A 68 -2.22 7.86 -18.10
N GLN A 69 -2.68 9.08 -18.39
CA GLN A 69 -2.36 9.77 -19.63
C GLN A 69 -2.09 11.25 -19.43
N ASP A 70 -1.24 11.82 -20.29
CA ASP A 70 -1.05 13.26 -20.37
C ASP A 70 -2.20 13.94 -21.15
N VAL A 71 -2.11 15.26 -21.29
CA VAL A 71 -3.07 16.09 -22.05
C VAL A 71 -3.09 15.81 -23.55
N PHE A 72 -2.08 15.13 -24.09
CA PHE A 72 -1.98 14.74 -25.50
C PHE A 72 -2.51 13.32 -25.74
N GLY A 73 -2.93 12.61 -24.68
CA GLY A 73 -3.39 11.22 -24.75
C GLY A 73 -2.25 10.20 -24.74
N THR A 74 -1.01 10.61 -24.45
CA THR A 74 0.11 9.67 -24.28
C THR A 74 -0.11 8.87 -23.01
N GLN A 75 -0.09 7.54 -23.13
CA GLN A 75 -0.37 6.64 -22.00
C GLN A 75 0.90 6.19 -21.27
N TYR A 76 0.79 6.11 -19.96
CA TYR A 76 1.85 5.67 -19.06
C TYR A 76 1.33 4.66 -18.05
N ILE A 77 2.15 3.67 -17.73
CA ILE A 77 1.95 2.75 -16.61
C ILE A 77 2.35 3.47 -15.33
N LEU A 78 1.47 3.51 -14.34
CA LEU A 78 1.72 4.06 -13.01
C LEU A 78 2.08 2.93 -12.02
N SER A 79 3.15 3.14 -11.25
CA SER A 79 3.53 2.30 -10.10
C SER A 79 4.36 3.15 -9.12
N ASN A 80 5.00 2.54 -8.11
CA ASN A 80 5.88 3.25 -7.19
C ASN A 80 7.26 3.53 -7.80
N ASN A 81 7.94 4.54 -7.26
CA ASN A 81 9.35 4.78 -7.53
C ASN A 81 10.19 3.59 -7.09
N HIS A 82 9.98 3.03 -5.90
CA HIS A 82 10.78 1.89 -5.46
C HIS A 82 10.56 0.63 -6.32
N VAL A 83 9.46 0.54 -7.09
CA VAL A 83 9.18 -0.57 -8.01
C VAL A 83 9.80 -0.37 -9.41
N MET A 84 9.66 0.83 -10.00
CA MET A 84 10.11 1.07 -11.39
C MET A 84 11.41 1.87 -11.50
N ALA A 85 11.72 2.70 -10.50
CA ALA A 85 12.89 3.56 -10.42
C ALA A 85 13.88 3.14 -9.33
N LYS A 86 13.74 1.93 -8.78
CA LYS A 86 14.74 1.29 -7.89
C LYS A 86 15.14 2.17 -6.71
N THR A 87 14.17 2.87 -6.13
CA THR A 87 14.37 3.81 -5.02
C THR A 87 15.36 4.92 -5.41
N ASN A 88 14.98 5.70 -6.43
CA ASN A 88 15.77 6.78 -7.05
C ASN A 88 17.02 6.36 -7.85
N ARG A 89 17.22 5.08 -8.13
CA ARG A 89 18.43 4.56 -8.79
C ARG A 89 18.23 4.13 -10.25
N GLY A 90 17.01 4.21 -10.76
CA GLY A 90 16.68 3.97 -12.16
C GLY A 90 17.07 5.16 -13.04
N PHE A 91 17.33 4.88 -14.31
CA PHE A 91 17.54 5.90 -15.33
C PHE A 91 16.30 6.02 -16.21
N LEU A 92 15.97 7.25 -16.63
CA LEU A 92 14.91 7.44 -17.62
C LEU A 92 15.26 6.66 -18.90
N GLY A 93 14.26 5.98 -19.45
CA GLY A 93 14.41 5.02 -20.54
C GLY A 93 14.64 3.57 -20.10
N ASP A 94 14.91 3.30 -18.82
CA ASP A 94 15.06 1.92 -18.33
C ASP A 94 13.80 1.09 -18.62
N ALA A 95 13.99 -0.14 -19.09
CA ALA A 95 12.88 -0.98 -19.49
C ALA A 95 12.10 -1.51 -18.27
N ILE A 96 10.77 -1.50 -18.41
CA ILE A 96 9.80 -2.07 -17.47
C ILE A 96 9.20 -3.32 -18.09
N THR A 97 9.16 -4.41 -17.33
CA THR A 97 8.70 -5.72 -17.79
C THR A 97 7.43 -6.17 -17.08
N GLN A 98 6.67 -7.04 -17.75
CA GLN A 98 5.61 -7.87 -17.17
C GLN A 98 5.83 -9.31 -17.66
N PRO A 99 6.05 -10.30 -16.78
CA PRO A 99 6.03 -10.18 -15.33
C PRO A 99 7.23 -9.37 -14.78
N GLY A 100 7.18 -9.05 -13.49
CA GLY A 100 8.35 -8.54 -12.78
C GLY A 100 9.41 -9.63 -12.62
N LEU A 101 10.70 -9.26 -12.52
CA LEU A 101 11.82 -10.20 -12.46
C LEU A 101 11.65 -11.31 -11.40
N ILE A 102 11.00 -11.00 -10.28
CA ILE A 102 10.75 -11.93 -9.18
C ILE A 102 9.78 -13.07 -9.56
N ASP A 103 8.95 -12.89 -10.58
CA ASP A 103 7.98 -13.89 -11.07
C ASP A 103 8.38 -14.50 -12.42
N GLU A 104 9.59 -14.20 -12.90
CA GLU A 104 10.16 -14.83 -14.09
C GLU A 104 10.45 -16.31 -13.86
N ASN A 105 10.50 -17.08 -14.95
CA ASN A 105 10.91 -18.47 -14.92
C ASN A 105 11.99 -18.75 -15.98
N PRO A 106 13.28 -18.87 -15.59
CA PRO A 106 13.79 -18.92 -14.21
C PRO A 106 13.73 -17.56 -13.48
N VAL A 107 13.62 -17.58 -12.15
CA VAL A 107 13.53 -16.38 -11.31
C VAL A 107 14.72 -15.45 -11.57
N CYS A 108 14.45 -14.15 -11.67
CA CYS A 108 15.39 -13.09 -12.05
C CYS A 108 15.96 -13.19 -13.47
N ALA A 109 15.39 -14.04 -14.35
CA ALA A 109 15.68 -13.97 -15.77
C ALA A 109 15.32 -12.59 -16.34
N ARG A 110 16.03 -12.19 -17.38
CA ARG A 110 15.74 -10.95 -18.11
C ARG A 110 15.32 -11.31 -19.51
N ASP A 111 14.01 -11.39 -19.73
CA ASP A 111 13.45 -11.53 -21.06
C ASP A 111 13.12 -10.15 -21.63
N PHE A 112 13.78 -9.79 -22.74
CA PHE A 112 13.54 -8.50 -23.41
C PHE A 112 12.24 -8.49 -24.22
N SER A 113 11.63 -9.64 -24.47
CA SER A 113 10.30 -9.73 -25.10
C SER A 113 9.19 -9.29 -24.14
N ASP A 114 9.45 -9.36 -22.83
CA ASP A 114 8.53 -8.96 -21.77
C ASP A 114 8.47 -7.46 -21.50
N ILE A 115 9.27 -6.66 -22.22
CA ILE A 115 9.20 -5.20 -22.15
C ILE A 115 7.81 -4.73 -22.57
N ILE A 116 7.21 -3.91 -21.70
CA ILE A 116 5.90 -3.29 -21.91
C ILE A 116 5.96 -1.76 -21.93
N GLY A 117 7.09 -1.18 -21.54
CA GLY A 117 7.28 0.25 -21.49
C GLY A 117 8.67 0.64 -20.98
N ASN A 118 8.91 1.94 -20.91
CA ASN A 118 10.19 2.51 -20.47
C ASN A 118 9.94 3.57 -19.41
N LEU A 119 10.72 3.55 -18.31
CA LEU A 119 10.64 4.53 -17.24
C LEU A 119 10.71 5.95 -17.81
N TRP A 120 9.64 6.71 -17.64
CA TRP A 120 9.51 8.05 -18.22
C TRP A 120 9.78 9.14 -17.19
N GLY A 121 9.32 8.93 -15.95
CA GLY A 121 9.52 9.85 -14.85
C GLY A 121 9.28 9.17 -13.51
N PHE A 122 9.87 9.73 -12.47
CA PHE A 122 9.60 9.36 -11.09
C PHE A 122 9.78 10.59 -10.19
N VAL A 123 9.07 10.62 -9.06
CA VAL A 123 9.30 11.64 -8.03
C VAL A 123 10.42 11.16 -7.13
N PRO A 124 11.57 11.87 -7.03
CA PRO A 124 12.66 11.45 -6.16
C PRO A 124 12.24 11.45 -4.69
N ILE A 125 12.45 10.33 -4.00
CA ILE A 125 12.20 10.22 -2.56
C ILE A 125 13.35 10.88 -1.79
N SER A 126 13.04 11.85 -0.95
CA SER A 126 13.99 12.45 -0.03
C SER A 126 14.13 11.64 1.25
N PHE A 127 15.35 11.22 1.54
CA PHE A 127 15.74 10.51 2.78
C PHE A 127 16.44 11.45 3.79
N GLY A 128 16.46 12.75 3.51
CA GLY A 128 17.08 13.76 4.36
C GLY A 128 16.29 14.02 5.64
N ARG A 129 16.99 14.26 6.75
CA ARG A 129 16.34 14.73 7.99
C ARG A 129 15.64 16.08 7.75
N GLY A 130 14.45 16.25 8.31
CA GLY A 130 13.65 17.48 8.16
C GLY A 130 13.02 17.65 6.78
N THR A 131 13.14 16.66 5.88
CA THR A 131 12.44 16.67 4.59
C THR A 131 11.17 15.81 4.67
N SER A 132 10.22 16.09 3.78
CA SER A 132 8.97 15.32 3.66
C SER A 132 8.71 14.98 2.20
N ASN A 133 8.09 13.83 2.00
CA ASN A 133 7.60 13.37 0.71
C ASN A 133 6.08 13.34 0.72
N THR A 134 5.46 13.56 -0.42
CA THR A 134 4.00 13.42 -0.58
C THR A 134 3.62 12.17 -1.35
N VAL A 135 4.52 11.66 -2.20
CA VAL A 135 4.28 10.52 -3.09
C VAL A 135 5.52 9.66 -3.27
N ASP A 136 5.31 8.36 -3.40
CA ASP A 136 6.27 7.38 -3.91
C ASP A 136 5.71 6.86 -5.23
N ALA A 137 6.11 7.46 -6.34
CA ALA A 137 5.49 7.17 -7.63
C ALA A 137 6.47 7.30 -8.80
N ALA A 138 6.19 6.50 -9.83
CA ALA A 138 6.86 6.52 -11.11
C ALA A 138 5.85 6.23 -12.23
N ILE A 139 6.14 6.75 -13.41
CA ILE A 139 5.40 6.49 -14.64
C ILE A 139 6.34 5.95 -15.72
N ALA A 140 5.86 4.99 -16.49
CA ALA A 140 6.58 4.40 -17.61
C ALA A 140 5.79 4.55 -18.91
N LEU A 141 6.42 5.08 -19.95
CA LEU A 141 5.81 5.24 -21.27
C LEU A 141 5.43 3.88 -21.83
N VAL A 142 4.15 3.70 -22.17
CA VAL A 142 3.62 2.45 -22.71
C VAL A 142 4.21 2.19 -24.10
N GLN A 143 4.67 0.96 -24.32
CA GLN A 143 5.01 0.51 -25.66
C GLN A 143 3.73 0.05 -26.39
N SER A 144 3.58 0.45 -27.65
CA SER A 144 2.38 0.19 -28.45
C SER A 144 1.94 -1.27 -28.43
N GLY A 145 0.65 -1.51 -28.11
CA GLY A 145 0.03 -2.84 -28.08
C GLY A 145 0.43 -3.72 -26.89
N LYS A 146 1.21 -3.20 -25.92
CA LYS A 146 1.67 -3.99 -24.78
C LYS A 146 0.74 -3.95 -23.56
N VAL A 147 -0.03 -2.89 -23.38
CA VAL A 147 -0.95 -2.70 -22.24
C VAL A 147 -2.36 -2.45 -22.78
N ASP A 148 -3.38 -2.96 -22.08
CA ASP A 148 -4.78 -2.75 -22.46
C ASP A 148 -5.10 -1.25 -22.45
N PRO A 149 -5.48 -0.66 -23.59
CA PRO A 149 -5.65 0.79 -23.71
C PRO A 149 -6.82 1.33 -22.88
N THR A 150 -7.70 0.47 -22.36
CA THR A 150 -8.78 0.85 -21.44
C THR A 150 -8.32 1.01 -19.99
N GLY A 151 -7.10 0.55 -19.66
CA GLY A 151 -6.58 0.56 -18.31
C GLY A 151 -7.22 -0.47 -17.38
N SER A 152 -7.77 -1.58 -17.92
CA SER A 152 -8.37 -2.65 -17.10
C SER A 152 -7.38 -3.23 -16.10
N ILE A 153 -7.85 -3.43 -14.86
CA ILE A 153 -7.08 -4.01 -13.75
C ILE A 153 -7.63 -5.41 -13.43
N LEU A 154 -6.76 -6.41 -13.33
CA LEU A 154 -7.13 -7.79 -13.01
C LEU A 154 -8.02 -7.86 -11.76
N GLY A 155 -9.19 -8.47 -11.87
CA GLY A 155 -10.15 -8.61 -10.77
C GLY A 155 -10.98 -7.36 -10.43
N ILE A 156 -10.64 -6.19 -10.98
CA ILE A 156 -11.41 -4.93 -10.81
C ILE A 156 -12.16 -4.55 -12.09
N GLY A 157 -11.52 -4.74 -13.26
CA GLY A 157 -12.00 -4.27 -14.55
C GLY A 157 -11.55 -2.84 -14.85
N THR A 158 -12.23 -2.19 -15.80
CA THR A 158 -12.01 -0.78 -16.13
C THR A 158 -12.41 0.12 -14.96
N VAL A 159 -11.55 1.09 -14.63
CA VAL A 159 -11.81 2.11 -13.61
C VAL A 159 -12.49 3.34 -14.21
N SER A 160 -12.97 4.25 -13.36
CA SER A 160 -13.39 5.57 -13.83
C SER A 160 -12.17 6.42 -14.24
N ASN A 161 -12.34 7.29 -15.24
CA ASN A 161 -11.38 8.35 -15.53
C ASN A 161 -11.40 9.48 -14.49
N SER A 162 -12.36 9.46 -13.55
CA SER A 162 -12.48 10.40 -12.45
C SER A 162 -11.87 9.83 -11.17
N ILE A 163 -11.39 10.71 -10.30
CA ILE A 163 -10.86 10.35 -8.98
C ILE A 163 -11.83 10.77 -7.86
N VAL A 164 -11.60 10.25 -6.66
CA VAL A 164 -12.28 10.70 -5.45
C VAL A 164 -11.25 10.93 -4.33
N ALA A 165 -11.45 11.98 -3.54
CA ALA A 165 -10.61 12.23 -2.38
C ALA A 165 -10.87 11.17 -1.30
N PRO A 166 -9.83 10.64 -0.63
CA PRO A 166 -10.01 9.66 0.43
C PRO A 166 -10.71 10.29 1.64
N THR A 167 -11.66 9.55 2.22
CA THR A 167 -12.38 9.96 3.43
C THR A 167 -12.38 8.83 4.45
N LEU A 168 -12.46 9.18 5.73
CA LEU A 168 -12.61 8.20 6.81
C LEU A 168 -13.84 7.30 6.58
N GLY A 169 -13.70 6.01 6.81
CA GLY A 169 -14.74 5.00 6.62
C GLY A 169 -14.96 4.57 5.16
N MET A 170 -14.31 5.21 4.18
CA MET A 170 -14.45 4.84 2.78
C MET A 170 -14.02 3.38 2.55
N GLN A 171 -14.91 2.59 1.96
CA GLN A 171 -14.63 1.21 1.55
C GLN A 171 -13.82 1.22 0.26
N VAL A 172 -12.72 0.48 0.26
CA VAL A 172 -11.77 0.45 -0.85
C VAL A 172 -11.37 -0.97 -1.21
N LYS A 173 -10.89 -1.15 -2.43
CA LYS A 173 -10.29 -2.40 -2.90
C LYS A 173 -9.07 -2.13 -3.76
N LYS A 174 -8.22 -3.14 -3.89
CA LYS A 174 -7.02 -3.11 -4.76
C LYS A 174 -6.77 -4.48 -5.35
N SER A 175 -6.09 -4.51 -6.50
CA SER A 175 -5.55 -5.75 -7.07
C SER A 175 -4.04 -5.63 -7.19
N GLY A 176 -3.33 -6.55 -6.56
CA GLY A 176 -1.87 -6.53 -6.46
C GLY A 176 -1.23 -7.87 -6.74
N ARG A 177 0.06 -7.86 -7.07
CA ARG A 177 0.88 -9.04 -7.37
C ARG A 177 0.71 -10.16 -6.35
N THR A 178 0.77 -9.83 -5.06
CA THR A 178 1.01 -10.81 -3.99
C THR A 178 -0.27 -11.27 -3.34
N THR A 179 -1.19 -10.33 -3.04
CA THR A 179 -2.45 -10.67 -2.36
C THR A 179 -3.65 -10.68 -3.30
N GLY A 180 -3.46 -10.36 -4.59
CA GLY A 180 -4.56 -10.31 -5.56
C GLY A 180 -5.58 -9.23 -5.21
N LEU A 181 -6.86 -9.54 -5.44
CA LEU A 181 -7.97 -8.67 -5.09
C LEU A 181 -8.25 -8.73 -3.57
N THR A 182 -8.10 -7.60 -2.88
CA THR A 182 -8.46 -7.46 -1.46
C THR A 182 -9.31 -6.21 -1.25
N THR A 183 -10.06 -6.19 -0.14
CA THR A 183 -10.93 -5.09 0.28
C THR A 183 -10.53 -4.59 1.65
N GLY A 184 -10.72 -3.30 1.91
CA GLY A 184 -10.34 -2.64 3.16
C GLY A 184 -11.14 -1.37 3.41
N THR A 185 -10.78 -0.68 4.49
CA THR A 185 -11.42 0.58 4.91
C THR A 185 -10.35 1.63 5.18
N ILE A 186 -10.55 2.86 4.70
CA ILE A 186 -9.72 3.99 5.11
C ILE A 186 -10.05 4.36 6.56
N THR A 187 -9.10 4.14 7.46
CA THR A 187 -9.26 4.34 8.91
C THR A 187 -8.55 5.59 9.43
N ALA A 188 -7.57 6.10 8.68
CA ALA A 188 -6.96 7.39 8.98
C ALA A 188 -6.59 8.18 7.71
N VAL A 189 -6.62 9.51 7.83
CA VAL A 189 -6.23 10.49 6.82
C VAL A 189 -5.25 11.50 7.41
N ASN A 190 -4.61 12.30 6.54
CA ASN A 190 -3.51 13.19 6.93
C ASN A 190 -2.46 12.45 7.79
N VAL A 191 -2.07 11.27 7.32
CA VAL A 191 -1.04 10.48 7.99
C VAL A 191 0.32 11.06 7.65
N THR A 192 1.13 11.27 8.68
CA THR A 192 2.58 11.46 8.58
C THR A 192 3.26 10.21 9.10
N VAL A 193 4.10 9.58 8.28
CA VAL A 193 4.71 8.28 8.60
C VAL A 193 6.15 8.21 8.11
N ASN A 194 7.02 7.66 8.96
CA ASN A 194 8.40 7.34 8.64
C ASN A 194 8.46 5.93 8.09
N VAL A 195 8.90 5.80 6.83
CA VAL A 195 8.91 4.54 6.10
C VAL A 195 10.35 4.11 5.85
N SER A 196 10.67 2.87 6.21
CA SER A 196 11.97 2.24 5.97
C SER A 196 12.03 1.66 4.55
N TYR A 197 13.10 2.00 3.82
CA TYR A 197 13.39 1.50 2.47
C TYR A 197 14.72 0.76 2.47
N THR A 198 14.78 -0.36 1.74
CA THR A 198 16.08 -0.97 1.40
C THR A 198 16.80 -0.11 0.36
N GLN A 199 18.13 0.02 0.48
CA GLN A 199 18.94 0.84 -0.46
C GLN A 199 19.11 0.18 -1.84
N LYS A 200 18.87 -1.13 -1.90
CA LYS A 200 18.91 -1.96 -3.10
C LYS A 200 18.10 -3.21 -2.83
N CYS A 201 17.54 -3.80 -3.89
CA CYS A 201 16.91 -5.10 -3.79
C CYS A 201 17.83 -6.14 -3.11
N GLY A 202 17.35 -6.80 -2.07
CA GLY A 202 18.12 -7.76 -1.26
C GLY A 202 19.31 -7.16 -0.50
N GLY A 203 19.35 -5.83 -0.34
CA GLY A 203 20.42 -5.14 0.37
C GLY A 203 20.31 -5.24 1.89
N LEU A 204 21.44 -5.09 2.56
CA LEU A 204 21.48 -4.87 4.01
C LEU A 204 21.37 -3.38 4.30
N GLY A 205 20.62 -3.04 5.35
CA GLY A 205 20.46 -1.68 5.83
C GLY A 205 19.28 -0.93 5.21
N PHE A 206 18.72 -0.02 6.01
CA PHE A 206 17.57 0.78 5.64
C PHE A 206 17.91 2.27 5.62
N GLN A 207 17.18 3.00 4.80
CA GLN A 207 17.08 4.46 4.86
C GLN A 207 15.63 4.82 5.13
N VAL A 208 15.40 5.84 5.95
CA VAL A 208 14.06 6.25 6.37
C VAL A 208 13.67 7.52 5.63
N ALA A 209 12.47 7.52 5.06
CA ALA A 209 11.88 8.69 4.45
C ALA A 209 10.57 9.04 5.16
N ARG A 210 10.36 10.32 5.48
CA ARG A 210 9.10 10.82 6.01
C ARG A 210 8.13 11.09 4.87
N PHE A 211 6.90 10.58 4.99
CA PHE A 211 5.80 10.87 4.10
C PHE A 211 4.68 11.58 4.85
N THR A 212 4.13 12.65 4.27
CA THR A 212 3.04 13.46 4.85
C THR A 212 1.80 13.43 3.96
N ASN A 213 0.61 13.65 4.50
CA ASN A 213 -0.65 13.58 3.75
C ASN A 213 -0.90 12.19 3.12
N GLN A 214 -0.67 11.14 3.91
CA GLN A 214 -0.93 9.76 3.53
C GLN A 214 -2.29 9.29 4.06
N ILE A 215 -2.75 8.14 3.58
CA ILE A 215 -3.94 7.45 4.11
C ILE A 215 -3.56 6.09 4.68
N ARG A 216 -4.23 5.68 5.75
CA ARG A 216 -4.10 4.36 6.38
C ARG A 216 -5.32 3.52 6.04
N ILE A 217 -5.09 2.27 5.64
CA ILE A 217 -6.10 1.30 5.29
C ILE A 217 -5.91 0.05 6.14
N GLU A 218 -7.01 -0.41 6.75
CA GLU A 218 -7.09 -1.71 7.41
C GLU A 218 -7.87 -2.71 6.55
N PRO A 219 -7.52 -4.02 6.60
CA PRO A 219 -8.25 -5.06 5.88
C PRO A 219 -9.71 -5.17 6.32
N LYS A 220 -10.56 -5.56 5.39
CA LYS A 220 -11.92 -6.01 5.66
C LYS A 220 -11.97 -7.52 5.62
N GLY A 221 -12.19 -8.15 6.78
CA GLY A 221 -12.30 -9.61 6.91
C GLY A 221 -10.98 -10.26 7.37
N PHE A 222 -10.79 -11.52 6.99
CA PHE A 222 -9.59 -12.28 7.36
C PHE A 222 -8.44 -12.05 6.38
N GLY A 223 -7.23 -11.85 6.90
CA GLY A 223 -6.01 -11.64 6.14
C GLY A 223 -5.65 -10.17 5.95
N ASP A 224 -4.52 -9.93 5.28
CA ASP A 224 -3.96 -8.59 5.11
C ASP A 224 -4.59 -7.87 3.91
N PHE A 225 -4.69 -6.54 4.00
CA PHE A 225 -5.10 -5.75 2.83
C PHE A 225 -4.01 -5.77 1.75
N SER A 226 -2.75 -5.80 2.17
CA SER A 226 -1.60 -5.89 1.28
C SER A 226 -0.41 -6.58 1.93
N SER A 227 0.51 -7.02 1.09
CA SER A 227 1.78 -7.59 1.52
C SER A 227 2.91 -7.19 0.56
N GLY A 228 4.12 -7.67 0.82
CA GLY A 228 5.27 -7.34 0.00
C GLY A 228 5.10 -7.75 -1.47
N GLY A 229 5.34 -6.80 -2.38
CA GLY A 229 5.08 -6.92 -3.81
C GLY A 229 3.76 -6.29 -4.28
N ASP A 230 2.84 -5.93 -3.38
CA ASP A 230 1.63 -5.17 -3.76
C ASP A 230 1.90 -3.67 -3.95
N SER A 231 3.07 -3.19 -3.59
CA SER A 231 3.55 -1.83 -3.87
C SER A 231 3.26 -1.44 -5.33
N GLY A 232 2.63 -0.29 -5.51
CA GLY A 232 2.23 0.23 -6.80
C GLY A 232 0.80 -0.14 -7.19
N SER A 233 0.10 -0.96 -6.42
CA SER A 233 -1.32 -1.26 -6.66
C SER A 233 -2.17 0.01 -6.55
N LEU A 234 -3.06 0.21 -7.54
CA LEU A 234 -4.09 1.24 -7.44
C LEU A 234 -5.15 0.81 -6.42
N ILE A 235 -5.45 1.70 -5.49
CA ILE A 235 -6.57 1.58 -4.57
C ILE A 235 -7.74 2.37 -5.15
N VAL A 236 -8.89 1.71 -5.26
CA VAL A 236 -10.13 2.27 -5.82
C VAL A 236 -11.28 2.09 -4.84
N GLU A 237 -12.41 2.78 -5.07
CA GLU A 237 -13.65 2.53 -4.34
C GLU A 237 -14.06 1.06 -4.41
N ASP A 238 -14.58 0.51 -3.31
CA ASP A 238 -15.17 -0.84 -3.31
C ASP A 238 -16.60 -0.82 -3.87
N CYS A 239 -16.70 -0.52 -5.16
CA CYS A 239 -17.94 -0.63 -5.93
C CYS A 239 -17.69 -1.12 -7.35
N SER A 240 -18.77 -1.42 -8.07
CA SER A 240 -18.72 -1.88 -9.45
C SER A 240 -19.98 -1.42 -10.20
N PRO A 241 -19.89 -1.06 -11.50
CA PRO A 241 -18.69 -0.98 -12.34
C PRO A 241 -17.96 0.37 -12.21
N ASN A 242 -16.74 0.47 -12.75
CA ASN A 242 -15.97 1.73 -12.89
C ASN A 242 -15.72 2.46 -11.56
N PRO A 243 -15.10 1.84 -10.55
CA PRO A 243 -14.75 2.54 -9.31
C PRO A 243 -13.76 3.67 -9.58
N ARG A 244 -13.87 4.76 -8.81
CA ARG A 244 -12.91 5.88 -8.91
C ARG A 244 -11.63 5.54 -8.17
N ALA A 245 -10.53 6.08 -8.66
CA ALA A 245 -9.24 5.97 -7.97
C ALA A 245 -9.21 6.80 -6.69
N VAL A 246 -8.55 6.25 -5.67
CA VAL A 246 -8.47 6.81 -4.30
C VAL A 246 -7.02 7.02 -3.87
N GLY A 247 -6.16 6.00 -4.05
CA GLY A 247 -4.77 6.06 -3.60
C GLY A 247 -3.84 5.11 -4.36
N LEU A 248 -2.54 5.29 -4.16
CA LEU A 248 -1.47 4.42 -4.65
C LEU A 248 -0.77 3.79 -3.45
N LEU A 249 -0.85 2.47 -3.35
CA LEU A 249 -0.21 1.71 -2.27
C LEU A 249 1.31 1.83 -2.36
N PHE A 250 2.00 2.09 -1.26
CA PHE A 250 3.47 2.15 -1.26
C PHE A 250 4.17 1.56 -0.03
N ALA A 251 3.47 1.39 1.10
CA ALA A 251 4.07 0.90 2.33
C ALA A 251 3.06 0.14 3.20
N GLY A 252 3.57 -0.65 4.13
CA GLY A 252 2.75 -1.32 5.15
C GLY A 252 3.56 -1.67 6.39
N GLY A 253 2.85 -2.08 7.44
CA GLY A 253 3.41 -2.53 8.71
C GLY A 253 2.35 -3.31 9.48
N ASP A 254 2.70 -4.53 9.94
CA ASP A 254 1.74 -5.49 10.51
C ASP A 254 0.46 -5.63 9.66
N ASN A 255 -0.70 -5.23 10.19
CA ASN A 255 -2.00 -5.29 9.49
C ASN A 255 -2.36 -3.99 8.74
N ASP A 256 -1.44 -3.03 8.68
CA ASP A 256 -1.68 -1.69 8.15
C ASP A 256 -1.07 -1.47 6.78
N THR A 257 -1.84 -0.79 5.93
CA THR A 257 -1.38 -0.33 4.63
C THR A 257 -1.41 1.19 4.57
N PHE A 258 -0.33 1.78 4.05
CA PHE A 258 -0.23 3.20 3.79
C PHE A 258 -0.19 3.48 2.29
N ALA A 259 -0.93 4.49 1.85
CA ALA A 259 -1.04 4.87 0.46
C ALA A 259 -0.94 6.38 0.25
N ASN A 260 -0.39 6.78 -0.89
CA ASN A 260 -0.41 8.17 -1.33
C ASN A 260 -1.81 8.49 -1.90
N PRO A 261 -2.46 9.61 -1.54
CA PRO A 261 -3.68 10.04 -2.19
C PRO A 261 -3.47 10.19 -3.70
N ILE A 262 -4.35 9.62 -4.51
CA ILE A 262 -4.12 9.54 -5.96
C ILE A 262 -4.05 10.93 -6.60
N GLY A 263 -4.78 11.91 -6.06
CA GLY A 263 -4.73 13.30 -6.53
C GLY A 263 -3.32 13.90 -6.45
N ASN A 264 -2.56 13.60 -5.39
CA ASN A 264 -1.17 14.07 -5.25
C ASN A 264 -0.27 13.40 -6.29
N VAL A 265 -0.46 12.11 -6.55
CA VAL A 265 0.30 11.33 -7.54
C VAL A 265 0.08 11.88 -8.94
N LEU A 266 -1.19 12.06 -9.34
CA LEU A 266 -1.55 12.57 -10.65
C LEU A 266 -1.03 14.01 -10.86
N SER A 267 -1.16 14.86 -9.84
CA SER A 267 -0.67 16.24 -9.89
C SER A 267 0.85 16.32 -10.03
N ALA A 268 1.60 15.40 -9.40
CA ALA A 268 3.06 15.38 -9.49
C ALA A 268 3.59 15.11 -10.91
N PHE A 269 2.78 14.45 -11.75
CA PHE A 269 3.14 14.16 -13.15
C PHE A 269 2.35 14.96 -14.18
N GLY A 270 1.30 15.71 -13.77
CA GLY A 270 0.42 16.40 -14.70
C GLY A 270 -0.39 15.45 -15.60
N VAL A 271 -0.82 14.31 -15.05
CA VAL A 271 -1.54 13.24 -15.79
C VAL A 271 -2.94 13.01 -15.20
N SER A 272 -3.82 12.35 -15.96
CA SER A 272 -5.15 11.92 -15.53
C SER A 272 -5.31 10.40 -15.64
N MET A 273 -6.27 9.82 -14.92
CA MET A 273 -6.60 8.40 -15.05
C MET A 273 -7.10 8.08 -16.47
N VAL A 274 -6.65 6.96 -17.03
CA VAL A 274 -7.35 6.32 -18.15
C VAL A 274 -8.47 5.44 -17.59
N GLY A 275 -9.65 5.52 -18.19
CA GLY A 275 -10.80 4.75 -17.73
C GLY A 275 -12.10 5.16 -18.42
N ALA A 276 -13.20 4.56 -17.99
CA ALA A 276 -14.53 4.84 -18.51
C ALA A 276 -15.04 6.23 -18.08
N GLY A 277 -15.87 6.84 -18.92
CA GLY A 277 -16.68 7.98 -18.53
C GLY A 277 -17.81 7.53 -17.60
N GLY A 278 -17.83 8.05 -16.37
CA GLY A 278 -18.78 7.66 -15.33
C GLY A 278 -18.13 6.80 -14.23
N PHE A 279 -18.86 6.57 -13.14
CA PHE A 279 -18.41 5.81 -11.99
C PHE A 279 -19.58 5.09 -11.30
N CYS A 280 -19.28 4.04 -10.52
CA CYS A 280 -20.31 3.36 -9.75
C CYS A 280 -20.97 4.27 -8.72
N SER A 281 -22.28 4.09 -8.55
CA SER A 281 -22.99 4.62 -7.40
C SER A 281 -22.66 3.76 -6.18
N LEU A 282 -22.04 4.36 -5.16
CA LEU A 282 -21.99 3.72 -3.85
C LEU A 282 -23.42 3.63 -3.29
N PRO A 283 -23.82 2.52 -2.65
CA PRO A 283 -25.09 2.47 -1.95
C PRO A 283 -25.08 3.52 -0.84
N THR A 284 -25.77 4.65 -1.07
CA THR A 284 -26.15 5.56 0.01
C THR A 284 -27.01 4.76 0.98
N THR A 285 -26.54 4.58 2.21
CA THR A 285 -27.40 4.16 3.31
C THR A 285 -28.62 5.08 3.29
N SER A 286 -29.81 4.47 3.18
CA SER A 286 -31.06 5.16 2.92
C SER A 286 -31.35 6.23 3.98
N ALA A 287 -31.47 7.48 3.51
CA ALA A 287 -32.35 8.55 3.98
C ALA A 287 -32.81 8.50 5.46
N GLY A 288 -32.13 9.27 6.30
CA GLY A 288 -32.63 9.67 7.62
C GLY A 288 -31.56 10.37 8.46
N ALA A 289 -31.34 11.67 8.21
CA ALA A 289 -30.31 12.54 8.80
C ALA A 289 -28.87 12.23 8.35
N ASP A 290 -28.26 13.10 7.51
CA ASP A 290 -26.79 13.33 7.46
C ASP A 290 -26.26 14.19 6.30
N ASN A 291 -27.11 14.88 5.52
CA ASN A 291 -26.59 15.91 4.59
C ASN A 291 -25.95 17.12 5.31
N LEU A 292 -26.06 17.21 6.64
CA LEU A 292 -25.35 18.18 7.49
C LEU A 292 -24.06 17.62 8.13
N ALA A 293 -23.81 16.30 8.06
CA ALA A 293 -22.69 15.65 8.75
C ALA A 293 -21.38 15.64 7.94
N ILE A 294 -21.44 15.58 6.61
CA ILE A 294 -20.23 15.55 5.76
C ILE A 294 -19.43 16.88 5.80
N PRO A 295 -20.06 18.07 5.72
CA PRO A 295 -19.34 19.34 5.88
C PRO A 295 -18.76 19.49 7.29
N ALA A 296 -19.49 19.04 8.31
CA ALA A 296 -19.02 19.09 9.69
C ALA A 296 -17.83 18.15 9.94
N GLN A 297 -17.87 16.92 9.42
CA GLN A 297 -16.77 15.97 9.58
C GLN A 297 -15.51 16.42 8.84
N SER A 298 -15.63 16.94 7.61
CA SER A 298 -14.48 17.47 6.87
C SER A 298 -13.82 18.65 7.59
N GLN A 299 -14.60 19.58 8.14
CA GLN A 299 -14.07 20.70 8.93
C GLN A 299 -13.41 20.24 10.25
N LEU A 300 -13.95 19.20 10.89
CA LEU A 300 -13.34 18.59 12.07
C LEU A 300 -12.03 17.87 11.73
N VAL A 301 -11.98 17.11 10.64
CA VAL A 301 -10.75 16.46 10.15
C VAL A 301 -9.67 17.51 9.88
N GLU A 302 -10.02 18.62 9.25
CA GLU A 302 -9.09 19.73 8.99
C GLU A 302 -8.60 20.39 10.29
N THR A 303 -9.48 20.51 11.28
CA THR A 303 -9.12 21.05 12.60
C THR A 303 -8.16 20.13 13.34
N LEU A 304 -8.44 18.82 13.39
CA LEU A 304 -7.55 17.84 14.01
C LEU A 304 -6.23 17.70 13.25
N SER A 305 -6.27 17.84 11.91
CA SER A 305 -5.06 17.85 11.08
C SER A 305 -4.11 18.97 11.50
N ARG A 306 -4.61 20.21 11.67
CA ARG A 306 -3.81 21.34 12.16
C ARG A 306 -3.24 21.11 13.56
N ILE A 307 -4.02 20.49 14.45
CA ILE A 307 -3.54 20.15 15.80
C ILE A 307 -2.41 19.11 15.67
N LYS A 308 -2.64 18.00 14.96
CA LYS A 308 -1.64 16.95 14.70
C LYS A 308 -0.34 17.53 14.14
N GLU A 309 -0.42 18.34 13.08
CA GLU A 309 0.73 18.97 12.41
C GLU A 309 1.57 19.86 13.34
N ARG A 310 0.96 20.51 14.34
CA ARG A 310 1.70 21.30 15.35
C ARG A 310 2.60 20.45 16.24
N TYR A 311 2.21 19.21 16.50
CA TYR A 311 2.90 18.31 17.42
C TYR A 311 3.68 17.18 16.73
N GLU A 312 3.50 16.97 15.42
CA GLU A 312 4.03 15.80 14.73
C GLU A 312 5.54 15.66 14.84
N ASP A 313 6.29 16.76 14.70
CA ASP A 313 7.75 16.70 14.77
C ASP A 313 8.18 16.25 16.18
N ALA A 314 7.61 16.83 17.24
CA ALA A 314 7.96 16.46 18.61
C ALA A 314 7.63 14.99 18.92
N ILE A 315 6.46 14.51 18.49
CA ILE A 315 6.03 13.13 18.72
C ILE A 315 6.84 12.13 17.89
N LEU A 316 7.18 12.45 16.64
CA LEU A 316 8.02 11.61 15.77
C LEU A 316 9.48 11.49 16.25
N HIS A 317 9.95 12.39 17.12
CA HIS A 317 11.27 12.26 17.76
C HIS A 317 11.28 11.27 18.93
N ILE A 318 10.11 10.83 19.42
CA ILE A 318 10.02 9.83 20.49
C ILE A 318 10.40 8.46 19.93
N GLU A 319 11.37 7.82 20.57
CA GLU A 319 11.83 6.49 20.17
C GLU A 319 10.68 5.47 20.24
N GLY A 320 10.44 4.77 19.13
CA GLY A 320 9.35 3.80 19.02
C GLY A 320 8.13 4.33 18.27
N VAL A 321 8.02 5.65 18.05
CA VAL A 321 7.02 6.25 17.17
C VAL A 321 7.47 6.17 15.72
N VAL A 322 6.55 5.79 14.84
CA VAL A 322 6.77 5.73 13.39
C VAL A 322 5.83 6.66 12.62
N GLY A 323 4.76 7.18 13.24
CA GLY A 323 3.84 8.06 12.54
C GLY A 323 2.74 8.66 13.40
N MET A 324 1.95 9.55 12.79
CA MET A 324 0.73 10.11 13.36
C MET A 324 -0.33 10.33 12.27
N GLY A 325 -1.61 10.29 12.62
CA GLY A 325 -2.71 10.51 11.69
C GLY A 325 -3.98 11.03 12.36
N VAL A 326 -4.99 11.37 11.57
CA VAL A 326 -6.35 11.66 12.06
C VAL A 326 -7.23 10.47 11.72
N GLY A 327 -7.73 9.80 12.76
CA GLY A 327 -8.50 8.56 12.62
C GLY A 327 -9.79 8.57 13.41
N LEU A 328 -10.35 7.37 13.60
CA LEU A 328 -11.61 7.15 14.33
C LEU A 328 -11.35 6.50 15.70
N SER A 329 -12.16 6.87 16.68
CA SER A 329 -12.21 6.21 17.98
C SER A 329 -12.74 4.78 17.84
N ASP A 330 -12.15 3.84 18.56
CA ASP A 330 -12.65 2.46 18.65
C ASP A 330 -13.84 2.34 19.62
N THR A 331 -13.95 3.26 20.58
CA THR A 331 -14.95 3.20 21.65
C THR A 331 -16.18 4.04 21.37
N ASP A 332 -16.04 5.11 20.59
CA ASP A 332 -17.08 6.11 20.35
C ASP A 332 -17.29 6.28 18.83
N PRO A 333 -18.30 5.60 18.26
CA PRO A 333 -18.56 5.64 16.83
C PRO A 333 -18.70 7.07 16.30
N GLY A 334 -17.90 7.41 15.28
CA GLY A 334 -17.90 8.72 14.64
C GLY A 334 -17.07 9.80 15.36
N GLN A 335 -16.52 9.53 16.54
CA GLN A 335 -15.57 10.45 17.19
C GLN A 335 -14.21 10.39 16.48
N LEU A 336 -13.67 11.55 16.14
CA LEU A 336 -12.31 11.67 15.60
C LEU A 336 -11.27 11.71 16.72
N VAL A 337 -10.12 11.10 16.46
CA VAL A 337 -8.96 11.06 17.37
C VAL A 337 -7.68 11.37 16.60
N ILE A 338 -6.62 11.71 17.34
CA ILE A 338 -5.26 11.71 16.77
C ILE A 338 -4.65 10.34 17.03
N GLU A 339 -4.24 9.66 15.97
CA GLU A 339 -3.53 8.38 16.08
C GLU A 339 -2.02 8.63 16.17
N THR A 340 -1.34 7.84 16.99
CA THR A 340 0.13 7.73 17.03
C THR A 340 0.51 6.29 16.74
N TYR A 341 1.24 6.09 15.64
CA TYR A 341 1.68 4.79 15.15
C TYR A 341 3.01 4.41 15.80
N VAL A 342 3.11 3.20 16.35
CA VAL A 342 4.28 2.74 17.09
C VAL A 342 4.76 1.37 16.62
N LYS A 343 6.08 1.17 16.67
CA LYS A 343 6.76 -0.10 16.37
C LYS A 343 7.06 -0.96 17.60
N ARG A 344 6.62 -0.51 18.78
CA ARG A 344 6.76 -1.20 20.07
C ARG A 344 5.37 -1.48 20.65
N PRO A 345 5.22 -2.47 21.55
CA PRO A 345 3.94 -2.73 22.22
C PRO A 345 3.35 -1.47 22.83
N ALA A 346 2.04 -1.26 22.67
CA ALA A 346 1.35 -0.06 23.12
C ALA A 346 1.46 0.12 24.63
N GLN A 347 1.54 -0.96 25.41
CA GLN A 347 1.72 -0.89 26.87
C GLN A 347 3.04 -0.24 27.26
N GLU A 348 4.10 -0.39 26.45
CA GLU A 348 5.40 0.25 26.69
C GLU A 348 5.38 1.73 26.31
N MET A 349 4.60 2.08 25.28
CA MET A 349 4.52 3.44 24.75
C MET A 349 3.56 4.34 25.54
N LYS A 350 2.52 3.75 26.16
CA LYS A 350 1.48 4.48 26.91
C LYS A 350 2.00 5.43 28.00
N PRO A 351 2.98 5.09 28.85
CA PRO A 351 3.50 6.03 29.86
C PRO A 351 4.35 7.16 29.28
N ILE A 352 4.74 7.09 28.01
CA ILE A 352 5.64 8.04 27.33
C ILE A 352 4.85 9.03 26.48
N LEU A 353 3.82 8.53 25.78
CA LEU A 353 3.01 9.32 24.86
C LEU A 353 1.91 10.09 25.62
N PRO A 354 1.58 11.31 25.16
CA PRO A 354 0.49 12.06 25.77
C PRO A 354 -0.84 11.36 25.50
N GLU A 355 -1.72 11.27 26.51
CA GLU A 355 -3.08 10.76 26.33
C GLU A 355 -3.97 11.71 25.52
N ARG A 356 -3.59 12.99 25.47
CA ARG A 356 -4.30 14.07 24.78
C ARG A 356 -3.33 15.06 24.16
N LEU A 357 -3.66 15.55 22.97
CA LEU A 357 -3.06 16.75 22.39
C LEU A 357 -4.12 17.84 22.39
N GLU A 358 -3.84 18.89 23.17
CA GLU A 358 -4.85 19.88 23.55
C GLU A 358 -6.06 19.18 24.19
N ASN A 359 -7.23 19.22 23.56
CA ASN A 359 -8.45 18.58 24.05
C ASN A 359 -8.83 17.32 23.27
N ILE A 360 -7.98 16.86 22.35
CA ILE A 360 -8.23 15.71 21.48
C ILE A 360 -7.54 14.47 22.05
N LEU A 361 -8.26 13.35 22.08
CA LEU A 361 -7.70 12.06 22.51
C LEU A 361 -6.62 11.57 21.55
N VAL A 362 -5.57 10.99 22.12
CA VAL A 362 -4.53 10.28 21.38
C VAL A 362 -4.77 8.77 21.49
N LYS A 363 -4.90 8.11 20.34
CA LYS A 363 -4.98 6.66 20.20
C LYS A 363 -3.60 6.13 19.82
N ILE A 364 -3.08 5.17 20.58
CA ILE A 364 -1.84 4.47 20.23
C ILE A 364 -2.22 3.27 19.35
N VAL A 365 -1.55 3.16 18.21
CA VAL A 365 -1.80 2.09 17.23
C VAL A 365 -0.48 1.36 16.98
N GLU A 366 -0.47 0.05 17.21
CA GLU A 366 0.67 -0.81 16.93
C GLU A 366 0.68 -1.14 15.44
N THR A 367 1.71 -0.65 14.73
CA THR A 367 1.87 -0.86 13.28
C THR A 367 3.14 -1.63 12.95
N GLY A 368 3.94 -1.96 13.96
CA GLY A 368 5.29 -2.45 13.75
C GLY A 368 6.15 -1.41 13.03
N GLU A 369 7.24 -1.88 12.43
CA GLU A 369 8.04 -1.05 11.52
C GLU A 369 7.30 -0.89 10.19
N VAL A 370 7.13 0.35 9.74
CA VAL A 370 6.50 0.63 8.44
C VAL A 370 7.57 0.57 7.36
N ILE A 371 7.39 -0.34 6.40
CA ILE A 371 8.34 -0.61 5.33
C ILE A 371 7.72 -0.40 3.96
N ALA A 372 8.53 0.08 3.02
CA ALA A 372 8.25 -0.06 1.60
C ALA A 372 8.81 -1.41 1.14
N TYR A 373 7.93 -2.27 0.66
CA TYR A 373 8.24 -3.67 0.36
C TYR A 373 9.03 -3.90 -0.91
#